data_AF-A0A858RDZ9-F1
#
_entry.id   AF-A0A858RDZ9-F1
#
_cell.length_a   1.000
_cell.length_b   1.000
_cell.length_c   1.000
_cell.angle_alpha   90.00
_cell.angle_beta   90.00
_cell.angle_gamma   90.00
#
_symmetry.space_group_name_H-M   'P 1'
#
loop_
_entity.id
_entity.type
_entity.pdbx_description
1 polymer ?
#
loop_
_entity_poly.entity_id
_entity_poly.type
_entity_poly.pdbx_seq_one_letter_code
_entity_poly.pdbx_strand_id
1 'polypeptide(L)'
;MKGSVLGMLALVAGLLAGASGQRSFAGKKVVQDDASADAAHQTGARMEAESSRAAGPKEVRGKHDLAALLRWRQRQDSGDPELQREMERMSDVELRDLMAEFAGQLKEAGDDRIAMNRAIEMAAKELYRREGEDGIRWAFALGEGRRVVLFNMISAAAFDDPGMALPWLDGYEKEFGKGMVSTIANEAVRGATSRGAEALLKLRQLYGERLRGASFPGGRFPEDFDFKLFAKGMKGDYRSHAAMQYWAAKDKDAAWASIRESAAEGVDNPHDMGVLFSGVALMEGDRKAAEWIIPKLDEIPEDKRMQAVRGLRGQGQLTPEGARVLLPLLRNDEERVALVATCVFPMSNSGLEMLKCLPDEGSRANALLEVARSYSFQSVNVPPLQREKITGFFQSAMEELKLPEEARSQITQKYEEGN
;
A
#
# COMPACT_ATOMS: atom_id res chain seq x y z
N MET A 1 39.96 -3.98 22.94
CA MET A 1 38.89 -3.34 22.16
C MET A 1 37.52 -4.03 22.24
N LYS A 2 37.31 -5.12 23.02
CA LYS A 2 35.97 -5.75 23.16
C LYS A 2 34.96 -4.97 24.03
N GLY A 3 35.42 -3.98 24.80
CA GLY A 3 34.57 -3.20 25.71
C GLY A 3 33.74 -2.08 25.04
N SER A 4 34.18 -1.57 23.89
CA SER A 4 33.48 -0.48 23.18
C SER A 4 32.21 -0.98 22.48
N VAL A 5 32.28 -2.20 21.91
CA VAL A 5 31.20 -2.82 21.13
C VAL A 5 30.03 -3.26 22.03
N LEU A 6 30.31 -3.78 23.21
CA LEU A 6 29.27 -4.14 24.20
C LEU A 6 28.51 -2.91 24.75
N GLY A 7 29.18 -1.77 24.90
CA GLY A 7 28.53 -0.50 25.26
C GLY A 7 27.62 0.01 24.14
N MET A 8 28.04 -0.14 22.89
CA MET A 8 27.28 0.25 21.70
C MET A 8 26.04 -0.64 21.49
N LEU A 9 26.15 -1.95 21.74
CA LEU A 9 25.01 -2.88 21.78
C LEU A 9 24.00 -2.48 22.85
N ALA A 10 24.42 -2.07 24.05
CA ALA A 10 23.50 -1.63 25.10
C ALA A 10 22.79 -0.31 24.76
N LEU A 11 23.46 0.60 24.03
CA LEU A 11 22.90 1.90 23.64
C LEU A 11 21.95 1.77 22.44
N VAL A 12 22.33 0.97 21.44
CA VAL A 12 21.49 0.63 20.27
C VAL A 12 20.33 -0.27 20.69
N ALA A 13 20.54 -1.29 21.54
CA ALA A 13 19.45 -2.08 22.11
C ALA A 13 18.56 -1.26 23.04
N GLY A 14 19.11 -0.28 23.78
CA GLY A 14 18.33 0.65 24.61
C GLY A 14 17.42 1.57 23.80
N LEU A 15 17.93 2.13 22.69
CA LEU A 15 17.14 2.93 21.75
C LEU A 15 16.09 2.07 21.01
N LEU A 16 16.46 0.87 20.58
CA LEU A 16 15.56 -0.05 19.88
C LEU A 16 14.49 -0.66 20.82
N ALA A 17 14.82 -0.93 22.08
CA ALA A 17 13.87 -1.36 23.11
C ALA A 17 12.92 -0.23 23.53
N GLY A 18 13.38 1.03 23.51
CA GLY A 18 12.53 2.21 23.69
C GLY A 18 11.51 2.40 22.56
N ALA A 19 11.90 2.08 21.32
CA ALA A 19 11.02 2.13 20.15
C ALA A 19 10.04 0.94 20.04
N SER A 20 10.40 -0.24 20.55
CA SER A 20 9.53 -1.43 20.58
C SER A 20 8.68 -1.55 21.87
N GLY A 21 9.07 -0.87 22.96
CA GLY A 21 8.39 -0.86 24.26
C GLY A 21 6.99 -0.23 24.31
N GLN A 22 6.50 0.36 23.22
CA GLN A 22 5.09 0.78 23.10
C GLN A 22 4.15 -0.32 22.58
N ARG A 23 4.64 -1.54 22.34
CA ARG A 23 3.80 -2.69 21.95
C ARG A 23 3.82 -3.79 23.01
N SER A 24 2.93 -3.66 23.98
CA SER A 24 2.39 -4.80 24.74
C SER A 24 0.98 -4.45 25.21
N PHE A 25 0.00 -4.51 24.29
CA PHE A 25 -1.39 -4.70 24.69
C PHE A 25 -1.55 -6.18 25.05
N ALA A 26 -1.51 -6.46 26.35
CA ALA A 26 -1.85 -7.77 26.89
C ALA A 26 -3.33 -8.06 26.56
N GLY A 27 -3.56 -9.01 25.65
CA GLY A 27 -4.85 -9.62 25.43
C GLY A 27 -5.31 -10.30 26.72
N LYS A 28 -6.28 -9.69 27.38
CA LYS A 28 -6.94 -10.27 28.56
C LYS A 28 -7.69 -11.52 28.10
N LYS A 29 -7.27 -12.70 28.57
CA LYS A 29 -8.04 -13.94 28.47
C LYS A 29 -9.44 -13.68 29.02
N VAL A 30 -10.44 -13.75 28.16
CA VAL A 30 -11.84 -13.90 28.58
C VAL A 30 -11.97 -15.34 29.06
N VAL A 31 -12.06 -15.48 30.37
CA VAL A 31 -12.50 -16.73 31.01
C VAL A 31 -13.97 -16.91 30.66
N GLN A 32 -14.24 -18.03 30.02
CA GLN A 32 -15.56 -18.56 29.75
C GLN A 32 -15.92 -19.40 30.97
N ASP A 33 -16.79 -18.89 31.85
CA ASP A 33 -17.38 -19.68 32.92
C ASP A 33 -18.89 -19.82 32.67
N ASP A 34 -19.27 -21.08 32.47
CA ASP A 34 -20.63 -21.58 32.43
C ASP A 34 -21.32 -21.34 33.77
N ALA A 35 -22.53 -20.79 33.72
CA ALA A 35 -23.41 -20.69 34.86
C ALA A 35 -24.15 -22.02 35.06
N SER A 36 -24.02 -22.63 36.24
CA SER A 36 -25.08 -23.45 36.84
C SER A 36 -24.92 -23.59 38.35
N ALA A 37 -26.05 -23.31 39.02
CA ALA A 37 -26.53 -23.82 40.31
C ALA A 37 -25.93 -23.32 41.64
N ASP A 38 -26.80 -22.54 42.30
CA ASP A 38 -27.34 -22.73 43.65
C ASP A 38 -26.51 -22.53 44.93
N ALA A 39 -27.20 -21.81 45.83
CA ALA A 39 -27.26 -21.92 47.29
C ALA A 39 -26.45 -20.93 48.16
N ALA A 40 -27.22 -19.94 48.66
CA ALA A 40 -27.47 -19.66 50.08
C ALA A 40 -26.38 -19.05 50.99
N HIS A 41 -26.82 -17.97 51.68
CA HIS A 41 -26.35 -17.43 52.97
C HIS A 41 -24.91 -16.85 52.99
N GLN A 42 -24.59 -15.70 53.59
CA GLN A 42 -25.15 -15.02 54.74
C GLN A 42 -24.70 -13.54 54.77
N THR A 43 -25.60 -12.70 55.25
CA THR A 43 -25.45 -11.43 55.99
C THR A 43 -24.06 -10.98 56.50
N GLY A 44 -23.82 -9.67 56.40
CA GLY A 44 -23.48 -8.87 57.60
C GLY A 44 -22.35 -7.85 57.51
N ALA A 45 -22.73 -6.56 57.48
CA ALA A 45 -22.13 -5.41 58.19
C ALA A 45 -20.66 -5.02 57.84
N ARG A 46 -20.18 -3.77 57.86
CA ARG A 46 -20.58 -2.47 58.42
C ARG A 46 -19.53 -1.43 57.99
N MET A 47 -19.91 -0.14 58.04
CA MET A 47 -19.08 1.09 58.11
C MET A 47 -18.32 1.50 56.83
N GLU A 48 -18.76 2.56 56.15
CA GLU A 48 -18.58 4.00 56.49
C GLU A 48 -17.12 4.46 56.45
N ALA A 49 -16.76 5.20 55.40
CA ALA A 49 -16.18 6.53 55.53
C ALA A 49 -16.07 7.20 54.16
N GLU A 50 -16.54 8.45 54.12
CA GLU A 50 -16.53 9.40 53.02
C GLU A 50 -15.12 9.68 52.50
N SER A 51 -14.99 9.97 51.19
CA SER A 51 -14.39 11.23 50.73
C SER A 51 -14.16 11.20 49.22
N SER A 52 -14.98 12.01 48.55
CA SER A 52 -14.74 12.70 47.27
C SER A 52 -13.35 12.55 46.65
N ARG A 53 -13.29 11.93 45.46
CA ARG A 53 -12.28 12.25 44.45
C ARG A 53 -12.82 11.97 43.04
N ALA A 54 -13.02 13.08 42.33
CA ALA A 54 -12.93 13.29 40.88
C ALA A 54 -13.46 12.17 39.97
N ALA A 55 -14.51 12.52 39.23
CA ALA A 55 -14.91 11.89 37.99
C ALA A 55 -13.67 11.52 37.15
N GLY A 56 -13.40 10.22 37.03
CA GLY A 56 -12.38 9.71 36.12
C GLY A 56 -12.69 10.18 34.70
N PRO A 57 -11.68 10.51 33.89
CA PRO A 57 -11.90 10.84 32.51
C PRO A 57 -12.56 9.63 31.85
N LYS A 58 -13.77 9.84 31.32
CA LYS A 58 -14.37 8.94 30.33
C LYS A 58 -13.26 8.64 29.33
N GLU A 59 -12.93 7.36 29.16
CA GLU A 59 -12.11 6.89 28.05
C GLU A 59 -12.77 7.41 26.77
N VAL A 60 -12.27 8.55 26.29
CA VAL A 60 -12.47 8.98 24.93
C VAL A 60 -11.73 7.92 24.14
N ARG A 61 -12.47 6.93 23.59
CA ARG A 61 -12.00 6.14 22.45
C ARG A 61 -11.45 7.15 21.45
N GLY A 62 -10.13 7.31 21.45
CA GLY A 62 -9.46 8.30 20.64
C GLY A 62 -9.83 8.00 19.20
N LYS A 63 -10.64 8.87 18.59
CA LYS A 63 -10.75 8.89 17.14
C LYS A 63 -9.33 9.03 16.63
N HIS A 64 -8.84 8.02 15.94
CA HIS A 64 -7.51 8.07 15.36
C HIS A 64 -7.48 9.27 14.40
N ASP A 65 -6.77 10.33 14.79
CA ASP A 65 -6.55 11.50 13.93
C ASP A 65 -5.71 11.04 12.74
N LEU A 66 -6.30 11.08 11.54
CA LEU A 66 -5.61 10.73 10.30
C LEU A 66 -4.32 11.54 10.15
N ALA A 67 -4.31 12.81 10.57
CA ALA A 67 -3.09 13.62 10.54
C ALA A 67 -2.03 13.09 11.54
N ALA A 68 -2.43 12.57 12.70
CA ALA A 68 -1.53 11.92 13.64
C ALA A 68 -0.99 10.58 13.11
N LEU A 69 -1.82 9.79 12.42
CA LEU A 69 -1.39 8.56 11.76
C LEU A 69 -0.43 8.85 10.59
N LEU A 70 -0.70 9.90 9.81
CA LEU A 70 0.19 10.37 8.74
C LEU A 70 1.53 10.87 9.31
N ARG A 71 1.52 11.62 10.43
CA ARG A 71 2.75 12.02 11.15
C ARG A 71 3.48 10.83 11.77
N TRP A 72 2.78 9.82 12.28
CA TRP A 72 3.39 8.60 12.80
C TRP A 72 4.06 7.78 11.69
N ARG A 73 3.37 7.61 10.55
CA ARG A 73 3.94 7.03 9.35
C ARG A 73 5.13 7.87 8.84
N GLN A 74 5.06 9.20 8.96
CA GLN A 74 6.15 10.11 8.66
C GLN A 74 7.43 9.74 9.40
N ARG A 75 7.32 9.54 10.73
CA ARG A 75 8.43 9.12 11.61
C ARG A 75 8.94 7.71 11.33
N GLN A 76 8.06 6.77 11.01
CA GLN A 76 8.46 5.40 10.67
C GLN A 76 9.35 5.38 9.41
N ASP A 77 8.96 6.09 8.34
CA ASP A 77 9.72 6.02 7.09
C ASP A 77 10.92 6.98 7.05
N SER A 78 10.95 8.06 7.84
CA SER A 78 12.10 8.98 7.93
C SER A 78 13.28 8.41 8.72
N GLY A 79 13.10 7.24 9.35
CA GLY A 79 14.06 6.71 10.31
C GLY A 79 14.00 7.42 11.65
N ASP A 80 14.66 6.81 12.62
CA ASP A 80 14.83 7.37 13.96
C ASP A 80 15.94 8.44 13.91
N PRO A 81 15.63 9.73 14.16
CA PRO A 81 16.61 10.81 14.11
C PRO A 81 17.72 10.67 15.16
N GLU A 82 17.50 9.94 16.25
CA GLU A 82 18.55 9.64 17.23
C GLU A 82 19.51 8.61 16.67
N LEU A 83 18.98 7.50 16.15
CA LEU A 83 19.79 6.46 15.51
C LEU A 83 20.60 7.01 14.33
N GLN A 84 20.02 7.92 13.54
CA GLN A 84 20.71 8.57 12.42
C GLN A 84 21.91 9.39 12.91
N ARG A 85 21.72 10.19 13.97
CA ARG A 85 22.81 10.97 14.58
C ARG A 85 23.90 10.09 15.16
N GLU A 86 23.56 8.91 15.68
CA GLU A 86 24.56 7.94 16.12
C GLU A 86 25.38 7.39 14.95
N MET A 87 24.75 7.00 13.84
CA MET A 87 25.48 6.57 12.64
C MET A 87 26.44 7.66 12.13
N GLU A 88 25.99 8.93 12.14
CA GLU A 88 26.80 10.09 11.74
C GLU A 88 28.01 10.34 12.65
N ARG A 89 27.96 9.91 13.93
CA ARG A 89 29.07 10.05 14.88
C ARG A 89 30.08 8.91 14.81
N MET A 90 29.65 7.72 14.39
CA MET A 90 30.52 6.56 14.24
C MET A 90 31.56 6.80 13.14
N SER A 91 32.78 6.30 13.34
CA SER A 91 33.81 6.25 12.31
C SER A 91 33.49 5.20 11.22
N ASP A 92 34.17 5.28 10.08
CA ASP A 92 33.92 4.34 8.96
C ASP A 92 34.22 2.89 9.35
N VAL A 93 35.24 2.68 10.20
CA VAL A 93 35.57 1.37 10.76
C VAL A 93 34.43 0.86 11.65
N GLU A 94 33.89 1.71 12.54
CA GLU A 94 32.79 1.32 13.42
C GLU A 94 31.50 1.01 12.64
N LEU A 95 31.20 1.76 11.57
CA LEU A 95 30.06 1.48 10.69
C LEU A 95 30.21 0.13 9.99
N ARG A 96 31.39 -0.16 9.45
CA ARG A 96 31.71 -1.43 8.80
C ARG A 96 31.61 -2.61 9.78
N ASP A 97 32.17 -2.46 10.98
CA ASP A 97 32.13 -3.47 12.03
C ASP A 97 30.69 -3.76 12.47
N LEU A 98 29.88 -2.72 12.72
CA LEU A 98 28.46 -2.85 13.06
C LEU A 98 27.70 -3.63 11.98
N MET A 99 27.88 -3.23 10.72
CA MET A 99 27.18 -3.88 9.60
C MET A 99 27.57 -5.35 9.45
N ALA A 100 28.87 -5.67 9.54
CA ALA A 100 29.36 -7.03 9.41
C ALA A 100 28.90 -7.91 10.58
N GLU A 101 28.97 -7.39 11.82
CA GLU A 101 28.53 -8.09 13.02
C GLU A 101 27.02 -8.40 12.95
N PHE A 102 26.19 -7.39 12.71
CA PHE A 102 24.74 -7.57 12.66
C PHE A 102 24.35 -8.50 11.52
N ALA A 103 24.99 -8.38 10.35
CA ALA A 103 24.71 -9.27 9.23
C ALA A 103 25.01 -10.75 9.53
N GLY A 104 26.02 -11.03 10.35
CA GLY A 104 26.31 -12.38 10.85
C GLY A 104 25.25 -12.91 11.83
N GLN A 105 24.69 -12.03 12.66
CA GLN A 105 23.71 -12.40 13.71
C GLN A 105 22.26 -12.49 13.21
N LEU A 106 21.93 -11.92 12.05
CA LEU A 106 20.54 -11.82 11.55
C LEU A 106 19.75 -13.14 11.46
N LYS A 107 20.44 -14.28 11.29
CA LYS A 107 19.78 -15.59 11.23
C LYS A 107 19.21 -16.03 12.59
N GLU A 108 19.84 -15.59 13.67
CA GLU A 108 19.55 -16.00 15.04
C GLU A 108 18.81 -14.92 15.84
N ALA A 109 18.67 -13.72 15.28
CA ALA A 109 18.19 -12.51 15.95
C ALA A 109 16.72 -12.52 16.39
N GLY A 110 15.90 -13.53 16.03
CA GLY A 110 14.50 -13.61 16.45
C GLY A 110 13.72 -12.31 16.23
N ASP A 111 13.22 -11.72 17.32
CA ASP A 111 12.45 -10.47 17.33
C ASP A 111 13.30 -9.22 17.01
N ASP A 112 14.61 -9.25 17.27
CA ASP A 112 15.53 -8.12 17.04
C ASP A 112 15.91 -7.97 15.57
N ARG A 113 15.57 -8.96 14.73
CA ARG A 113 15.95 -9.00 13.30
C ARG A 113 15.53 -7.74 12.53
N ILE A 114 14.36 -7.19 12.82
CA ILE A 114 13.86 -5.97 12.14
C ILE A 114 14.74 -4.77 12.52
N ALA A 115 15.04 -4.64 13.80
CA ALA A 115 15.81 -3.54 14.35
C ALA A 115 17.28 -3.59 13.87
N MET A 116 17.89 -4.77 13.87
CA MET A 116 19.22 -5.00 13.32
C MET A 116 19.29 -4.66 11.82
N ASN A 117 18.33 -5.11 11.01
CA ASN A 117 18.28 -4.75 9.59
C ASN A 117 18.18 -3.24 9.38
N ARG A 118 17.40 -2.54 10.23
CA ARG A 118 17.27 -1.09 10.15
C ARG A 118 18.58 -0.37 10.47
N ALA A 119 19.32 -0.84 11.48
CA ALA A 119 20.64 -0.31 11.79
C ALA A 119 21.64 -0.53 10.65
N ILE A 120 21.64 -1.73 10.02
CA ILE A 120 22.47 -2.00 8.83
C ILE A 120 22.11 -1.05 7.68
N GLU A 121 20.82 -0.84 7.40
CA GLU A 121 20.36 0.08 6.35
C GLU A 121 20.86 1.52 6.58
N MET A 122 20.74 2.02 7.82
CA MET A 122 21.17 3.38 8.18
C MET A 122 22.70 3.53 8.14
N ALA A 123 23.43 2.54 8.65
CA ALA A 123 24.89 2.50 8.56
C ALA A 123 25.36 2.46 7.11
N ALA A 124 24.71 1.67 6.24
CA ALA A 124 25.03 1.59 4.82
C ALA A 124 24.82 2.92 4.09
N LYS A 125 23.72 3.62 4.39
CA LYS A 125 23.46 4.97 3.84
C LYS A 125 24.53 5.96 4.25
N GLU A 126 24.88 5.98 5.53
CA GLU A 126 25.92 6.89 6.04
C GLU A 126 27.30 6.54 5.47
N LEU A 127 27.66 5.26 5.40
CA LEU A 127 28.93 4.82 4.84
C LEU A 127 29.02 5.14 3.34
N TYR A 128 27.95 4.91 2.57
CA TYR A 128 27.90 5.26 1.14
C TYR A 128 28.05 6.78 0.94
N ARG A 129 27.42 7.59 1.79
CA ARG A 129 27.55 9.06 1.74
C ARG A 129 29.01 9.51 1.93
N ARG A 130 29.81 8.77 2.70
CA ARG A 130 31.23 9.09 2.99
C ARG A 130 32.20 8.52 1.96
N GLU A 131 32.02 7.25 1.59
CA GLU A 131 33.00 6.49 0.79
C GLU A 131 32.55 6.23 -0.65
N GLY A 132 31.26 6.43 -0.97
CA GLY A 132 30.70 6.14 -2.28
C GLY A 132 30.94 4.69 -2.72
N GLU A 133 31.53 4.52 -3.91
CA GLU A 133 31.79 3.21 -4.51
C GLU A 133 32.74 2.33 -3.68
N ASP A 134 33.71 2.93 -2.97
CA ASP A 134 34.70 2.18 -2.19
C ASP A 134 34.03 1.40 -1.05
N GLY A 135 32.97 1.95 -0.45
CA GLY A 135 32.15 1.23 0.52
C GLY A 135 31.43 0.03 -0.09
N ILE A 136 30.99 0.12 -1.34
CA ILE A 136 30.36 -1.00 -2.06
C ILE A 136 31.41 -2.08 -2.37
N ARG A 137 32.63 -1.68 -2.79
CA ARG A 137 33.76 -2.60 -3.03
C ARG A 137 34.15 -3.36 -1.77
N TRP A 138 34.21 -2.66 -0.64
CA TRP A 138 34.41 -3.30 0.67
C TRP A 138 33.31 -4.33 0.96
N ALA A 139 32.04 -3.95 0.81
CA ALA A 139 30.91 -4.86 1.05
C ALA A 139 30.96 -6.09 0.14
N PHE A 140 31.37 -5.93 -1.11
CA PHE A 140 31.52 -7.02 -2.08
C PHE A 140 32.63 -8.02 -1.70
N ALA A 141 33.67 -7.57 -1.00
CA ALA A 141 34.80 -8.40 -0.56
C ALA A 141 34.53 -9.18 0.74
N LEU A 142 33.37 -9.00 1.39
CA LEU A 142 33.04 -9.67 2.64
C LEU A 142 32.84 -11.18 2.46
N GLY A 143 33.06 -11.94 3.52
CA GLY A 143 32.74 -13.37 3.61
C GLY A 143 31.29 -13.58 4.03
N GLU A 144 31.11 -14.06 5.27
CA GLU A 144 29.79 -14.18 5.87
C GLU A 144 29.08 -12.81 6.00
N GLY A 145 27.75 -12.78 5.87
CA GLY A 145 26.98 -11.54 5.91
C GLY A 145 27.03 -10.68 4.63
N ARG A 146 27.95 -10.97 3.69
CA ARG A 146 28.14 -10.23 2.43
C ARG A 146 26.85 -9.90 1.71
N ARG A 147 25.97 -10.90 1.51
CA ARG A 147 24.72 -10.72 0.76
C ARG A 147 23.87 -9.58 1.34
N VAL A 148 23.76 -9.51 2.67
CA VAL A 148 22.94 -8.49 3.36
C VAL A 148 23.61 -7.13 3.30
N VAL A 149 24.91 -7.07 3.60
CA VAL A 149 25.68 -5.82 3.61
C VAL A 149 25.73 -5.22 2.21
N LEU A 150 26.08 -6.02 1.20
CA LEU A 150 26.13 -5.59 -0.19
C LEU A 150 24.75 -5.14 -0.69
N PHE A 151 23.68 -5.84 -0.35
CA PHE A 151 22.31 -5.41 -0.69
C PHE A 151 22.01 -4.00 -0.16
N ASN A 152 22.35 -3.71 1.10
CA ASN A 152 22.08 -2.41 1.71
C ASN A 152 22.98 -1.30 1.14
N MET A 153 24.24 -1.58 0.84
CA MET A 153 25.14 -0.63 0.17
C MET A 153 24.67 -0.29 -1.25
N ILE A 154 24.26 -1.30 -2.03
CA ILE A 154 23.70 -1.06 -3.37
C ILE A 154 22.37 -0.31 -3.27
N SER A 155 21.55 -0.60 -2.27
CA SER A 155 20.29 0.13 -2.02
C SER A 155 20.52 1.61 -1.68
N ALA A 156 21.53 1.92 -0.85
CA ALA A 156 21.94 3.29 -0.55
C ALA A 156 22.42 4.01 -1.82
N ALA A 157 23.28 3.37 -2.60
CA ALA A 157 23.71 3.89 -3.90
C ALA A 157 22.53 4.12 -4.84
N ALA A 158 21.60 3.16 -4.94
CA ALA A 158 20.44 3.27 -5.81
C ALA A 158 19.54 4.45 -5.42
N PHE A 159 19.39 4.70 -4.12
CA PHE A 159 18.65 5.85 -3.61
C PHE A 159 19.33 7.16 -4.03
N ASP A 160 20.64 7.33 -3.82
CA ASP A 160 21.36 8.59 -4.07
C ASP A 160 21.78 8.80 -5.53
N ASP A 161 22.50 7.82 -6.11
CA ASP A 161 23.00 7.81 -7.49
C ASP A 161 22.64 6.47 -8.19
N PRO A 162 21.45 6.39 -8.81
CA PRO A 162 21.02 5.19 -9.53
C PRO A 162 21.97 4.77 -10.67
N GLY A 163 22.72 5.70 -11.25
CA GLY A 163 23.71 5.41 -12.29
C GLY A 163 24.86 4.57 -11.76
N MET A 164 25.39 4.98 -10.60
CA MET A 164 26.45 4.26 -9.89
C MET A 164 25.99 2.87 -9.42
N ALA A 165 24.74 2.72 -9.00
CA ALA A 165 24.22 1.44 -8.48
C ALA A 165 24.05 0.36 -9.57
N LEU A 166 23.85 0.75 -10.83
CA LEU A 166 23.44 -0.16 -11.90
C LEU A 166 24.45 -1.30 -12.18
N PRO A 167 25.77 -1.06 -12.31
CA PRO A 167 26.73 -2.15 -12.50
C PRO A 167 26.78 -3.13 -11.31
N TRP A 168 26.60 -2.62 -10.09
CA TRP A 168 26.59 -3.44 -8.88
C TRP A 168 25.31 -4.28 -8.77
N LEU A 169 24.17 -3.73 -9.20
CA LEU A 169 22.91 -4.44 -9.29
C LEU A 169 23.02 -5.66 -10.21
N ASP A 170 23.71 -5.52 -11.34
CA ASP A 170 23.92 -6.61 -12.31
C ASP A 170 24.78 -7.74 -11.72
N GLY A 171 25.85 -7.37 -11.03
CA GLY A 171 26.69 -8.32 -10.29
C GLY A 171 25.89 -9.05 -9.21
N TYR A 172 25.11 -8.30 -8.43
CA TYR A 172 24.28 -8.85 -7.36
C TYR A 172 23.20 -9.79 -7.90
N GLU A 173 22.52 -9.43 -8.99
CA GLU A 173 21.50 -10.27 -9.64
C GLU A 173 22.10 -11.57 -10.15
N LYS A 174 23.28 -11.50 -10.79
CA LYS A 174 23.99 -12.67 -11.32
C LYS A 174 24.40 -13.64 -10.21
N GLU A 175 24.81 -13.12 -9.05
CA GLU A 175 25.31 -13.94 -7.95
C GLU A 175 24.20 -14.47 -7.03
N PHE A 176 23.20 -13.66 -6.70
CA PHE A 176 22.18 -13.97 -5.68
C PHE A 176 20.76 -14.13 -6.23
N GLY A 177 20.57 -13.94 -7.54
CA GLY A 177 19.29 -14.04 -8.23
C GLY A 177 18.43 -12.79 -8.15
N LYS A 178 17.26 -12.84 -8.82
CA LYS A 178 16.38 -11.68 -9.05
C LYS A 178 15.56 -11.23 -7.83
N GLY A 179 15.45 -12.07 -6.80
CA GLY A 179 14.44 -11.89 -5.74
C GLY A 179 14.51 -10.59 -4.97
N MET A 180 15.69 -9.96 -4.86
CA MET A 180 15.89 -8.71 -4.13
C MET A 180 16.13 -7.49 -5.04
N VAL A 181 16.24 -7.70 -6.36
CA VAL A 181 16.52 -6.64 -7.34
C VAL A 181 15.37 -5.63 -7.39
N SER A 182 14.12 -6.10 -7.28
CA SER A 182 12.95 -5.23 -7.22
C SER A 182 12.97 -4.30 -6.00
N THR A 183 13.50 -4.76 -4.87
CA THR A 183 13.65 -3.92 -3.66
C THR A 183 14.66 -2.80 -3.88
N ILE A 184 15.81 -3.10 -4.52
CA ILE A 184 16.80 -2.07 -4.88
C ILE A 184 16.20 -1.07 -5.89
N ALA A 185 15.45 -1.56 -6.88
CA ALA A 185 14.74 -0.68 -7.81
C ALA A 185 13.73 0.23 -7.09
N ASN A 186 13.01 -0.27 -6.08
CA ASN A 186 12.13 0.57 -5.26
C ASN A 186 12.90 1.66 -4.51
N GLU A 187 14.10 1.37 -3.98
CA GLU A 187 14.95 2.40 -3.35
C GLU A 187 15.39 3.47 -4.36
N ALA A 188 15.73 3.07 -5.59
CA ALA A 188 16.02 4.02 -6.66
C ALA A 188 14.82 4.93 -6.95
N VAL A 189 13.61 4.36 -7.04
CA VAL A 189 12.39 5.13 -7.25
C VAL A 189 12.12 6.07 -6.06
N ARG A 190 12.33 5.64 -4.82
CA ARG A 190 12.19 6.49 -3.63
C ARG A 190 13.14 7.68 -3.66
N GLY A 191 14.41 7.45 -3.94
CA GLY A 191 15.41 8.52 -4.02
C GLY A 191 15.17 9.46 -5.19
N ALA A 192 14.79 8.94 -6.37
CA ALA A 192 14.42 9.79 -7.48
C ALA A 192 13.15 10.62 -7.17
N THR A 193 12.17 10.05 -6.47
CA THR A 193 10.96 10.79 -6.05
C THR A 193 11.31 11.95 -5.13
N SER A 194 12.22 11.75 -4.15
CA SER A 194 12.62 12.82 -3.23
C SER A 194 13.37 13.96 -3.92
N ARG A 195 13.98 13.71 -5.08
CA ARG A 195 14.65 14.71 -5.93
C ARG A 195 13.75 15.37 -6.98
N GLY A 196 12.48 14.96 -7.09
CA GLY A 196 11.52 15.60 -8.00
C GLY A 196 11.21 14.82 -9.29
N ALA A 197 10.28 15.36 -10.07
CA ALA A 197 9.74 14.72 -11.27
C ALA A 197 10.83 14.42 -12.33
N GLU A 198 11.75 15.34 -12.56
CA GLU A 198 12.85 15.15 -13.53
C GLU A 198 13.73 13.95 -13.18
N ALA A 199 14.07 13.80 -11.89
CA ALA A 199 14.91 12.69 -11.44
C ALA A 199 14.20 11.34 -11.65
N LEU A 200 12.88 11.27 -11.45
CA LEU A 200 12.10 10.07 -11.77
C LEU A 200 12.06 9.75 -13.26
N LEU A 201 11.91 10.77 -14.12
CA LEU A 201 11.93 10.55 -15.57
C LEU A 201 13.31 10.09 -16.05
N LYS A 202 14.39 10.67 -15.51
CA LYS A 202 15.78 10.21 -15.75
C LYS A 202 15.98 8.78 -15.27
N LEU A 203 15.49 8.43 -14.07
CA LEU A 203 15.55 7.07 -13.55
C LEU A 203 14.84 6.08 -14.49
N ARG A 204 13.65 6.43 -15.00
CA ARG A 204 12.92 5.59 -15.95
C ARG A 204 13.74 5.33 -17.21
N GLN A 205 14.40 6.34 -17.76
CA GLN A 205 15.27 6.19 -18.92
C GLN A 205 16.47 5.27 -18.62
N LEU A 206 17.04 5.39 -17.42
CA LEU A 206 18.20 4.62 -17.00
C LEU A 206 17.88 3.15 -16.70
N TYR A 207 16.81 2.88 -15.95
CA TYR A 207 16.49 1.53 -15.46
C TYR A 207 15.58 0.76 -16.42
N GLY A 208 14.81 1.44 -17.28
CA GLY A 208 13.93 0.83 -18.27
C GLY A 208 13.01 -0.26 -17.68
N GLU A 209 13.10 -1.47 -18.24
CA GLU A 209 12.33 -2.64 -17.81
C GLU A 209 12.62 -3.10 -16.38
N ARG A 210 13.73 -2.68 -15.76
CA ARG A 210 14.01 -3.05 -14.34
C ARG A 210 13.04 -2.42 -13.36
N LEU A 211 12.36 -1.34 -13.76
CA LEU A 211 11.27 -0.77 -12.98
C LEU A 211 9.96 -1.56 -13.13
N ARG A 212 9.90 -2.61 -13.96
CA ARG A 212 8.71 -3.43 -14.15
C ARG A 212 8.45 -4.24 -12.87
N GLY A 213 7.49 -3.76 -12.08
CA GLY A 213 7.20 -4.30 -10.74
C GLY A 213 7.71 -3.43 -9.59
N ALA A 214 8.46 -2.36 -9.88
CA ALA A 214 8.73 -1.32 -8.89
C ALA A 214 7.46 -0.48 -8.70
N SER A 215 7.06 -0.30 -7.45
CA SER A 215 5.92 0.53 -7.09
C SER A 215 6.41 1.96 -6.91
N PHE A 216 5.83 2.91 -7.64
CA PHE A 216 6.08 4.31 -7.35
C PHE A 216 5.49 4.64 -5.97
N PRO A 217 6.26 5.31 -5.10
CA PRO A 217 5.86 5.50 -3.72
C PRO A 217 4.54 6.27 -3.66
N GLY A 218 3.56 5.69 -2.97
CA GLY A 218 2.38 6.42 -2.54
C GLY A 218 2.73 7.31 -1.35
N GLY A 219 2.62 8.63 -1.52
CA GLY A 219 2.42 9.55 -0.41
C GLY A 219 3.61 10.37 0.09
N ARG A 220 4.68 10.57 -0.69
CA ARG A 220 5.73 11.56 -0.36
C ARG A 220 6.32 12.16 -1.62
N PHE A 221 5.80 13.31 -2.00
CA PHE A 221 6.37 14.13 -3.06
C PHE A 221 6.94 15.41 -2.42
N PRO A 222 8.10 15.91 -2.86
CA PRO A 222 8.59 17.20 -2.42
C PRO A 222 7.58 18.31 -2.77
N GLU A 223 7.61 19.43 -2.03
CA GLU A 223 6.59 20.49 -2.17
C GLU A 223 6.53 21.08 -3.58
N ASP A 224 7.69 21.13 -4.23
CA ASP A 224 7.97 21.60 -5.59
C ASP A 224 7.92 20.49 -6.65
N PHE A 225 7.39 19.30 -6.32
CA PHE A 225 7.25 18.22 -7.29
C PHE A 225 6.36 18.65 -8.47
N ASP A 226 6.92 18.65 -9.68
CA ASP A 226 6.17 18.96 -10.90
C ASP A 226 5.36 17.74 -11.39
N PHE A 227 4.14 17.61 -10.85
CA PHE A 227 3.20 16.56 -11.25
C PHE A 227 2.80 16.63 -12.72
N LYS A 228 2.74 17.82 -13.32
CA LYS A 228 2.39 17.98 -14.73
C LYS A 228 3.48 17.40 -15.62
N LEU A 229 4.74 17.74 -15.34
CA LEU A 229 5.90 17.16 -16.01
C LEU A 229 5.93 15.64 -15.85
N PHE A 230 5.72 15.15 -14.62
CA PHE A 230 5.69 13.72 -14.34
C PHE A 230 4.59 13.01 -15.13
N ALA A 231 3.35 13.49 -15.08
CA ALA A 231 2.22 12.91 -15.81
C ALA A 231 2.48 12.88 -17.33
N LYS A 232 3.03 13.97 -17.88
CA LYS A 232 3.39 14.04 -19.30
C LYS A 232 4.51 13.06 -19.68
N GLY A 233 5.50 12.89 -18.82
CA GLY A 233 6.61 11.95 -19.03
C GLY A 233 6.24 10.48 -18.75
N MET A 234 5.15 10.23 -18.02
CA MET A 234 4.67 8.90 -17.62
C MET A 234 3.40 8.46 -18.35
N LYS A 235 3.06 9.09 -19.48
CA LYS A 235 1.88 8.76 -20.30
C LYS A 235 1.75 7.24 -20.54
N GLY A 236 0.55 6.72 -20.25
CA GLY A 236 0.20 5.31 -20.41
C GLY A 236 0.82 4.37 -19.36
N ASP A 237 1.56 4.90 -18.38
CA ASP A 237 2.16 4.09 -17.33
C ASP A 237 1.27 4.05 -16.09
N TYR A 238 0.62 2.90 -15.87
CA TYR A 238 -0.25 2.66 -14.71
C TYR A 238 0.47 2.88 -13.36
N ARG A 239 1.80 2.86 -13.35
CA ARG A 239 2.58 3.10 -12.14
C ARG A 239 2.51 4.56 -11.66
N SER A 240 2.06 5.49 -12.52
CA SER A 240 1.85 6.90 -12.17
C SER A 240 0.59 7.14 -11.32
N HIS A 241 -0.29 6.13 -11.17
CA HIS A 241 -1.58 6.28 -10.48
C HIS A 241 -1.45 6.83 -9.06
N ALA A 242 -0.44 6.40 -8.27
CA ALA A 242 -0.26 6.90 -6.91
C ALA A 242 0.13 8.40 -6.87
N ALA A 243 0.94 8.85 -7.83
CA ALA A 243 1.30 10.27 -7.97
C ALA A 243 0.10 11.11 -8.43
N MET A 244 -0.66 10.60 -9.40
CA MET A 244 -1.88 11.24 -9.88
C MET A 244 -2.96 11.30 -8.79
N GLN A 245 -3.10 10.26 -7.97
CA GLN A 245 -4.00 10.26 -6.82
C GLN A 245 -3.59 11.33 -5.80
N TYR A 246 -2.30 11.42 -5.50
CA TYR A 246 -1.77 12.44 -4.60
C TYR A 246 -1.96 13.85 -5.17
N TRP A 247 -1.73 14.03 -6.47
CA TRP A 247 -1.96 15.31 -7.14
C TRP A 247 -3.43 15.70 -7.07
N ALA A 248 -4.35 14.77 -7.36
CA ALA A 248 -5.78 15.03 -7.26
C ALA A 248 -6.23 15.37 -5.84
N ALA A 249 -5.60 14.78 -4.81
CA ALA A 249 -5.83 15.14 -3.42
C ALA A 249 -5.38 16.59 -3.10
N LYS A 250 -4.28 17.05 -3.71
CA LYS A 250 -3.70 18.39 -3.47
C LYS A 250 -4.36 19.49 -4.33
N ASP A 251 -4.61 19.20 -5.60
CA ASP A 251 -5.12 20.11 -6.62
C ASP A 251 -5.87 19.31 -7.71
N LYS A 252 -7.14 19.01 -7.42
CA LYS A 252 -8.02 18.18 -8.26
C LYS A 252 -8.29 18.77 -9.64
N ASP A 253 -8.36 20.10 -9.75
CA ASP A 253 -8.65 20.77 -11.02
C ASP A 253 -7.42 20.78 -11.93
N ALA A 254 -6.21 20.97 -11.39
CA ALA A 254 -4.97 20.82 -12.17
C ALA A 254 -4.75 19.37 -12.63
N ALA A 255 -5.02 18.38 -11.78
CA ALA A 255 -4.95 16.97 -12.14
C ALA A 255 -5.95 16.61 -13.25
N TRP A 256 -7.20 17.09 -13.15
CA TRP A 256 -8.21 16.93 -14.21
C TRP A 256 -7.77 17.59 -15.52
N ALA A 257 -7.25 18.82 -15.47
CA ALA A 257 -6.78 19.53 -16.65
C ALA A 257 -5.69 18.73 -17.40
N SER A 258 -4.77 18.08 -16.67
CA SER A 258 -3.73 17.22 -17.24
C SER A 258 -4.27 15.96 -17.91
N ILE A 259 -5.28 15.32 -17.32
CA ILE A 259 -5.94 14.14 -17.91
C ILE A 259 -6.68 14.53 -19.18
N ARG A 260 -7.40 15.67 -19.16
CA ARG A 260 -8.10 16.18 -20.35
C ARG A 260 -7.13 16.54 -21.48
N GLU A 261 -5.99 17.17 -21.17
CA GLU A 261 -4.92 17.45 -22.14
C GLU A 261 -4.40 16.13 -22.77
N SER A 262 -4.17 15.10 -21.94
CA SER A 262 -3.71 13.78 -22.43
C SER A 262 -4.76 13.07 -23.28
N ALA A 263 -6.04 13.12 -22.89
CA ALA A 263 -7.14 12.52 -23.65
C ALA A 263 -7.31 13.18 -25.02
N ALA A 264 -7.14 14.51 -25.11
CA ALA A 264 -7.19 15.26 -26.35
C ALA A 264 -6.04 14.89 -27.31
N GLU A 265 -4.90 14.47 -26.78
CA GLU A 265 -3.76 13.94 -27.53
C GLU A 265 -3.91 12.44 -27.90
N GLY A 266 -5.05 11.82 -27.58
CA GLY A 266 -5.32 10.41 -27.85
C GLY A 266 -4.72 9.43 -26.84
N VAL A 267 -4.15 9.93 -25.73
CA VAL A 267 -3.69 9.09 -24.62
C VAL A 267 -4.85 8.88 -23.66
N ASP A 268 -5.57 7.79 -23.88
CA ASP A 268 -6.72 7.43 -23.06
C ASP A 268 -6.34 6.35 -22.04
N ASN A 269 -6.49 6.65 -20.75
CA ASN A 269 -6.35 5.67 -19.70
C ASN A 269 -7.67 5.58 -18.93
N PRO A 270 -8.42 4.47 -19.06
CA PRO A 270 -9.69 4.31 -18.33
C PRO A 270 -9.54 4.56 -16.84
N HIS A 271 -8.40 4.18 -16.25
CA HIS A 271 -8.23 4.19 -14.80
C HIS A 271 -8.01 5.59 -14.20
N ASP A 272 -7.78 6.61 -15.02
CA ASP A 272 -7.50 7.97 -14.55
C ASP A 272 -8.67 8.55 -13.73
N MET A 273 -9.92 8.22 -14.11
CA MET A 273 -11.09 8.68 -13.37
C MET A 273 -11.17 8.12 -11.94
N GLY A 274 -10.88 6.83 -11.77
CA GLY A 274 -10.86 6.23 -10.43
C GLY A 274 -9.72 6.76 -9.57
N VAL A 275 -8.59 7.10 -10.19
CA VAL A 275 -7.45 7.73 -9.51
C VAL A 275 -7.82 9.14 -9.03
N LEU A 276 -8.46 9.96 -9.87
CA LEU A 276 -8.97 11.27 -9.50
C LEU A 276 -9.99 11.19 -8.37
N PHE A 277 -11.02 10.34 -8.54
CA PHE A 277 -12.05 10.13 -7.52
C PHE A 277 -11.44 9.73 -6.18
N SER A 278 -10.53 8.75 -6.18
CA SER A 278 -9.86 8.29 -4.96
C SER A 278 -9.02 9.37 -4.30
N GLY A 279 -8.35 10.23 -5.08
CA GLY A 279 -7.57 11.35 -4.55
C GLY A 279 -8.45 12.39 -3.86
N VAL A 280 -9.55 12.79 -4.50
CA VAL A 280 -10.50 13.75 -3.92
C VAL A 280 -11.21 13.16 -2.71
N ALA A 281 -11.61 11.89 -2.77
CA ALA A 281 -12.30 11.20 -1.67
C ALA A 281 -11.44 11.12 -0.40
N LEU A 282 -10.12 10.94 -0.53
CA LEU A 282 -9.19 10.95 0.61
C LEU A 282 -9.20 12.27 1.40
N MET A 283 -9.45 13.41 0.73
CA MET A 283 -9.40 14.74 1.36
C MET A 283 -10.78 15.30 1.70
N GLU A 284 -11.78 15.01 0.88
CA GLU A 284 -13.11 15.64 0.95
C GLU A 284 -14.23 14.65 1.27
N GLY A 285 -13.94 13.35 1.31
CA GLY A 285 -14.90 12.27 1.47
C GLY A 285 -15.63 11.90 0.18
N ASP A 286 -16.19 10.69 0.15
CA ASP A 286 -16.77 10.07 -1.05
C ASP A 286 -17.87 10.93 -1.70
N ARG A 287 -18.70 11.60 -0.89
CA ARG A 287 -19.80 12.42 -1.41
C ARG A 287 -19.33 13.61 -2.23
N LYS A 288 -18.39 14.40 -1.69
CA LYS A 288 -17.86 15.55 -2.41
C LYS A 288 -17.04 15.13 -3.63
N ALA A 289 -16.32 14.01 -3.52
CA ALA A 289 -15.62 13.42 -4.65
C ALA A 289 -16.60 13.00 -5.77
N ALA A 290 -17.72 12.38 -5.42
CA ALA A 290 -18.76 11.98 -6.36
C ALA A 290 -19.42 13.21 -7.02
N GLU A 291 -19.83 14.21 -6.22
CA GLU A 291 -20.40 15.46 -6.71
C GLU A 291 -19.46 16.21 -7.67
N TRP A 292 -18.13 16.13 -7.43
CA TRP A 292 -17.13 16.74 -8.30
C TRP A 292 -16.84 15.92 -9.56
N ILE A 293 -16.71 14.59 -9.46
CA ILE A 293 -16.29 13.74 -10.60
C ILE A 293 -17.40 13.56 -11.64
N ILE A 294 -18.68 13.59 -11.24
CA ILE A 294 -19.81 13.31 -12.13
C ILE A 294 -19.90 14.34 -13.27
N PRO A 295 -19.86 15.66 -13.02
CA PRO A 295 -19.77 16.65 -14.09
C PRO A 295 -18.55 16.47 -15.00
N LYS A 296 -17.44 15.92 -14.49
CA LYS A 296 -16.24 15.67 -15.31
C LYS A 296 -16.42 14.52 -16.28
N LEU A 297 -17.22 13.51 -15.92
CA LEU A 297 -17.61 12.46 -16.87
C LEU A 297 -18.45 13.01 -18.03
N ASP A 298 -19.19 14.10 -17.83
CA ASP A 298 -19.95 14.77 -18.90
C ASP A 298 -19.06 15.60 -19.83
N GLU A 299 -17.84 15.96 -19.40
CA GLU A 299 -16.83 16.61 -20.24
C GLU A 299 -16.07 15.60 -21.15
N ILE A 300 -16.23 14.29 -20.93
CA ILE A 300 -15.58 13.23 -21.71
C ILE A 300 -16.40 12.93 -22.98
N PRO A 301 -15.75 12.68 -24.14
CA PRO A 301 -16.46 12.24 -25.35
C PRO A 301 -17.38 11.04 -25.08
N GLU A 302 -18.57 11.06 -25.68
CA GLU A 302 -19.64 10.09 -25.39
C GLU A 302 -19.21 8.63 -25.64
N ASP A 303 -18.42 8.39 -26.69
CA ASP A 303 -17.88 7.08 -27.05
C ASP A 303 -16.89 6.51 -26.01
N LYS A 304 -16.31 7.37 -25.17
CA LYS A 304 -15.33 7.03 -24.12
C LYS A 304 -15.92 7.07 -22.72
N ARG A 305 -17.09 7.65 -22.55
CA ARG A 305 -17.73 7.84 -21.24
C ARG A 305 -17.91 6.53 -20.48
N MET A 306 -18.42 5.48 -21.13
CA MET A 306 -18.61 4.17 -20.47
C MET A 306 -17.28 3.57 -19.98
N GLN A 307 -16.22 3.74 -20.76
CA GLN A 307 -14.88 3.30 -20.37
C GLN A 307 -14.36 4.09 -19.16
N ALA A 308 -14.59 5.40 -19.13
CA ALA A 308 -14.27 6.26 -17.98
C ALA A 308 -15.07 5.88 -16.72
N VAL A 309 -16.35 5.50 -16.88
CA VAL A 309 -17.20 5.00 -15.78
C VAL A 309 -16.64 3.68 -15.22
N ARG A 310 -16.34 2.70 -16.08
CA ARG A 310 -15.65 1.45 -15.67
C ARG A 310 -14.31 1.74 -14.98
N GLY A 311 -13.68 2.84 -15.38
CA GLY A 311 -12.48 3.42 -14.81
C GLY A 311 -12.56 3.92 -13.38
N LEU A 312 -13.75 4.30 -12.88
CA LEU A 312 -13.96 4.88 -11.56
C LEU A 312 -13.58 3.94 -10.41
N ARG A 313 -13.54 2.63 -10.65
CA ARG A 313 -12.96 1.68 -9.70
C ARG A 313 -11.51 2.01 -9.37
N GLY A 314 -10.72 2.47 -10.36
CA GLY A 314 -9.30 2.78 -10.21
C GLY A 314 -8.44 1.65 -9.63
N GLN A 315 -7.27 2.03 -9.10
CA GLN A 315 -6.45 1.19 -8.20
C GLN A 315 -6.87 1.34 -6.72
N GLY A 316 -7.53 2.45 -6.37
CA GLY A 316 -8.09 2.68 -5.05
C GLY A 316 -9.44 1.98 -4.97
N GLN A 317 -9.56 0.93 -4.16
CA GLN A 317 -10.80 0.15 -4.07
C GLN A 317 -11.99 1.08 -3.79
N LEU A 318 -12.85 1.32 -4.79
CA LEU A 318 -14.15 1.94 -4.59
C LEU A 318 -14.88 1.14 -3.50
N THR A 319 -15.10 1.77 -2.35
CA THR A 319 -15.76 1.13 -1.22
C THR A 319 -17.26 0.99 -1.49
N PRO A 320 -17.98 0.06 -0.84
CA PRO A 320 -19.44 0.02 -0.90
C PRO A 320 -20.08 1.35 -0.49
N GLU A 321 -19.50 2.06 0.47
CA GLU A 321 -19.96 3.40 0.90
C GLU A 321 -19.81 4.42 -0.23
N GLY A 322 -18.65 4.47 -0.88
CA GLY A 322 -18.43 5.35 -2.02
C GLY A 322 -19.33 5.01 -3.20
N ALA A 323 -19.55 3.72 -3.45
CA ALA A 323 -20.47 3.24 -4.49
C ALA A 323 -21.91 3.68 -4.23
N ARG A 324 -22.42 3.56 -2.99
CA ARG A 324 -23.78 4.01 -2.63
C ARG A 324 -23.99 5.50 -2.86
N VAL A 325 -22.94 6.31 -2.79
CA VAL A 325 -23.02 7.74 -3.08
C VAL A 325 -22.87 8.04 -4.57
N LEU A 326 -22.01 7.30 -5.27
CA LEU A 326 -21.69 7.52 -6.68
C LEU A 326 -22.78 7.00 -7.63
N LEU A 327 -23.31 5.80 -7.40
CA LEU A 327 -24.27 5.15 -8.30
C LEU A 327 -25.54 5.96 -8.58
N PRO A 328 -26.19 6.61 -7.59
CA PRO A 328 -27.37 7.44 -7.85
C PRO A 328 -27.10 8.64 -8.76
N LEU A 329 -25.83 9.09 -8.86
CA LEU A 329 -25.43 10.24 -9.66
C LEU A 329 -25.05 9.86 -11.11
N LEU A 330 -24.89 8.58 -11.40
CA LEU A 330 -24.62 8.10 -12.77
C LEU A 330 -25.87 8.25 -13.65
N ARG A 331 -25.63 8.43 -14.96
CA ARG A 331 -26.63 8.88 -15.93
C ARG A 331 -27.77 7.88 -16.13
N ASN A 332 -27.44 6.60 -16.14
CA ASN A 332 -28.37 5.51 -16.45
C ASN A 332 -27.98 4.21 -15.73
N ASP A 333 -28.85 3.20 -15.82
CA ASP A 333 -28.63 1.90 -15.17
C ASP A 333 -27.47 1.12 -15.78
N GLU A 334 -27.19 1.31 -17.08
CA GLU A 334 -26.07 0.66 -17.76
C GLU A 334 -24.72 1.08 -17.15
N GLU A 335 -24.53 2.38 -16.90
CA GLU A 335 -23.34 2.91 -16.21
C GLU A 335 -23.20 2.34 -14.79
N ARG A 336 -24.31 2.23 -14.06
CA ARG A 336 -24.33 1.68 -12.69
C ARG A 336 -23.91 0.22 -12.68
N VAL A 337 -24.51 -0.59 -13.57
CA VAL A 337 -24.19 -2.00 -13.75
C VAL A 337 -22.73 -2.18 -14.14
N ALA A 338 -22.25 -1.41 -15.13
CA ALA A 338 -20.87 -1.48 -15.61
C ALA A 338 -19.86 -1.16 -14.51
N LEU A 339 -20.07 -0.08 -13.74
CA LEU A 339 -19.21 0.28 -12.62
C LEU A 339 -19.17 -0.83 -11.57
N VAL A 340 -20.33 -1.32 -11.12
CA VAL A 340 -20.39 -2.37 -10.10
C VAL A 340 -19.72 -3.64 -10.60
N ALA A 341 -19.98 -4.07 -11.83
CA ALA A 341 -19.35 -5.24 -12.42
C ALA A 341 -17.82 -5.16 -12.38
N THR A 342 -17.22 -3.99 -12.66
CA THR A 342 -15.76 -3.83 -12.57
C THR A 342 -15.23 -4.01 -11.14
N CYS A 343 -16.04 -3.69 -10.13
CA CYS A 343 -15.65 -3.74 -8.72
C CYS A 343 -15.79 -5.12 -8.08
N VAL A 344 -16.47 -6.06 -8.74
CA VAL A 344 -16.64 -7.43 -8.25
C VAL A 344 -15.41 -8.26 -8.60
N PHE A 345 -14.68 -8.66 -7.58
CA PHE A 345 -13.61 -9.65 -7.69
C PHE A 345 -14.04 -10.91 -6.92
N PRO A 346 -14.36 -12.03 -7.60
CA PRO A 346 -14.84 -13.26 -6.98
C PRO A 346 -13.94 -13.84 -5.86
N MET A 347 -12.66 -13.46 -5.84
CA MET A 347 -11.71 -13.87 -4.81
C MET A 347 -11.65 -12.89 -3.62
N SER A 348 -12.50 -11.87 -3.59
CA SER A 348 -12.61 -10.89 -2.51
C SER A 348 -14.00 -10.89 -1.88
N ASN A 349 -14.06 -10.67 -0.57
CA ASN A 349 -15.32 -10.62 0.17
C ASN A 349 -16.16 -9.36 -0.15
N SER A 350 -15.56 -8.33 -0.73
CA SER A 350 -16.25 -7.07 -1.04
C SER A 350 -17.13 -7.12 -2.29
N GLY A 351 -16.95 -8.12 -3.16
CA GLY A 351 -17.69 -8.21 -4.42
C GLY A 351 -19.20 -8.29 -4.23
N LEU A 352 -19.65 -9.04 -3.23
CA LEU A 352 -21.07 -9.17 -2.94
C LEU A 352 -21.70 -7.88 -2.39
N GLU A 353 -20.98 -7.19 -1.51
CA GLU A 353 -21.43 -5.90 -0.96
C GLU A 353 -21.54 -4.83 -2.06
N MET A 354 -20.66 -4.88 -3.07
CA MET A 354 -20.78 -4.02 -4.24
C MET A 354 -22.03 -4.34 -5.07
N LEU A 355 -22.37 -5.61 -5.30
CA LEU A 355 -23.61 -6.00 -5.98
C LEU A 355 -24.85 -5.50 -5.23
N LYS A 356 -24.86 -5.59 -3.90
CA LYS A 356 -25.95 -5.10 -3.04
C LYS A 356 -26.17 -3.58 -3.13
N CYS A 357 -25.22 -2.82 -3.69
CA CYS A 357 -25.39 -1.38 -3.91
C CYS A 357 -26.32 -1.05 -5.10
N LEU A 358 -26.60 -2.01 -5.99
CA LEU A 358 -27.59 -1.83 -7.06
C LEU A 358 -29.02 -1.94 -6.51
N PRO A 359 -29.96 -1.09 -6.97
CA PRO A 359 -31.26 -0.95 -6.34
C PRO A 359 -32.18 -2.16 -6.56
N ASP A 360 -32.16 -2.74 -7.76
CA ASP A 360 -33.07 -3.79 -8.19
C ASP A 360 -32.36 -5.11 -8.54
N GLU A 361 -33.15 -6.18 -8.56
CA GLU A 361 -32.70 -7.55 -8.84
C GLU A 361 -32.16 -7.73 -10.27
N GLY A 362 -32.78 -7.06 -11.25
CA GLY A 362 -32.37 -7.13 -12.65
C GLY A 362 -30.98 -6.53 -12.87
N SER A 363 -30.72 -5.36 -12.32
CA SER A 363 -29.39 -4.72 -12.35
C SER A 363 -28.33 -5.59 -11.67
N ARG A 364 -28.65 -6.21 -10.53
CA ARG A 364 -27.74 -7.12 -9.81
C ARG A 364 -27.41 -8.36 -10.66
N ALA A 365 -28.42 -8.97 -11.27
CA ALA A 365 -28.24 -10.10 -12.18
C ALA A 365 -27.37 -9.72 -13.39
N ASN A 366 -27.63 -8.58 -14.02
CA ASN A 366 -26.86 -8.09 -15.16
C ASN A 366 -25.40 -7.83 -14.80
N ALA A 367 -25.13 -7.20 -13.65
CA ALA A 367 -23.76 -6.97 -13.18
C ALA A 367 -23.03 -8.30 -12.94
N LEU A 368 -23.68 -9.26 -12.26
CA LEU A 368 -23.09 -10.58 -12.01
C LEU A 368 -22.85 -11.37 -13.31
N LEU A 369 -23.72 -11.21 -14.31
CA LEU A 369 -23.53 -11.80 -15.63
C LEU A 369 -22.35 -11.18 -16.39
N GLU A 370 -22.13 -9.86 -16.31
CA GLU A 370 -20.93 -9.22 -16.87
C GLU A 370 -19.65 -9.74 -16.20
N VAL A 371 -19.68 -9.95 -14.89
CA VAL A 371 -18.56 -10.55 -14.15
C VAL A 371 -18.30 -11.97 -14.64
N ALA A 372 -19.34 -12.80 -14.77
CA ALA A 372 -19.23 -14.17 -15.29
C ALA A 372 -18.60 -14.21 -16.69
N ARG A 373 -19.03 -13.33 -17.61
CA ARG A 373 -18.44 -13.20 -18.96
C ARG A 373 -16.97 -12.79 -18.92
N SER A 374 -16.59 -11.89 -18.02
CA SER A 374 -15.20 -11.44 -17.89
C SER A 374 -14.28 -12.56 -17.38
N TYR A 375 -14.80 -13.43 -16.51
CA TYR A 375 -14.05 -14.54 -15.93
C TYR A 375 -14.04 -15.80 -16.80
N SER A 376 -15.06 -16.04 -17.62
CA SER A 376 -15.08 -17.17 -18.57
C SER A 376 -13.97 -17.06 -19.62
N PHE A 377 -13.57 -15.84 -19.97
CA PHE A 377 -12.41 -15.61 -20.83
C PHE A 377 -11.07 -15.90 -20.11
N GLN A 378 -11.01 -15.72 -18.80
CA GLN A 378 -9.77 -15.82 -18.01
C GLN A 378 -9.49 -17.25 -17.50
N SER A 379 -10.52 -18.08 -17.39
CA SER A 379 -10.50 -19.38 -16.69
C SER A 379 -9.67 -20.48 -17.35
N VAL A 380 -9.29 -20.35 -18.63
CA VAL A 380 -8.45 -21.34 -19.35
C VAL A 380 -7.12 -21.64 -18.65
N ASN A 381 -6.61 -20.69 -17.85
CA ASN A 381 -5.31 -20.82 -17.16
C ASN A 381 -5.43 -20.71 -15.62
N VAL A 382 -6.65 -20.83 -15.07
CA VAL A 382 -6.86 -20.64 -13.63
C VAL A 382 -6.63 -21.97 -12.87
N PRO A 383 -5.76 -21.99 -11.85
CA PRO A 383 -5.52 -23.19 -11.03
C PRO A 383 -6.82 -23.75 -10.43
N PRO A 384 -6.96 -25.08 -10.26
CA PRO A 384 -8.19 -25.70 -9.78
C PRO A 384 -8.77 -25.08 -8.50
N LEU A 385 -7.91 -24.80 -7.51
CA LEU A 385 -8.32 -24.16 -6.24
C LEU A 385 -8.89 -22.74 -6.43
N GLN A 386 -8.42 -22.01 -7.44
CA GLN A 386 -8.98 -20.69 -7.75
C GLN A 386 -10.30 -20.82 -8.51
N ARG A 387 -10.45 -21.83 -9.38
CA ARG A 387 -11.72 -22.14 -10.04
C ARG A 387 -12.82 -22.47 -9.03
N GLU A 388 -12.53 -23.32 -8.06
CA GLU A 388 -13.49 -23.67 -7.00
C GLU A 388 -13.96 -22.43 -6.22
N LYS A 389 -13.03 -21.52 -5.89
CA LYS A 389 -13.37 -20.25 -5.21
C LYS A 389 -14.24 -19.34 -6.08
N ILE A 390 -13.94 -19.23 -7.38
CA ILE A 390 -14.73 -18.43 -8.33
C ILE A 390 -16.15 -19.02 -8.45
N THR A 391 -16.28 -20.33 -8.64
CA THR A 391 -17.58 -21.01 -8.70
C THR A 391 -18.37 -20.84 -7.41
N GLY A 392 -17.72 -21.05 -6.25
CA GLY A 392 -18.34 -20.86 -4.94
C GLY A 392 -18.82 -19.42 -4.71
N PHE A 393 -18.08 -18.42 -5.21
CA PHE A 393 -18.52 -17.03 -5.19
C PHE A 393 -19.79 -16.82 -6.00
N PHE A 394 -19.86 -17.29 -7.26
CA PHE A 394 -21.05 -17.10 -8.08
C PHE A 394 -22.28 -17.79 -7.48
N GLN A 395 -22.13 -19.02 -7.00
CA GLN A 395 -23.21 -19.75 -6.33
C GLN A 395 -23.72 -19.00 -5.10
N SER A 396 -22.82 -18.58 -4.22
CA SER A 396 -23.18 -17.82 -3.01
C SER A 396 -23.83 -16.48 -3.35
N ALA A 397 -23.30 -15.75 -4.34
CA ALA A 397 -23.85 -14.46 -4.76
C ALA A 397 -25.27 -14.62 -5.34
N MET A 398 -25.51 -15.62 -6.19
CA MET A 398 -26.84 -15.91 -6.74
C MET A 398 -27.86 -16.30 -5.66
N GLU A 399 -27.41 -17.00 -4.62
CA GLU A 399 -28.23 -17.37 -3.47
C GLU A 399 -28.54 -16.16 -2.59
N GLU A 400 -27.53 -15.43 -2.13
CA GLU A 400 -27.69 -14.27 -1.24
C GLU A 400 -28.46 -13.12 -1.88
N LEU A 401 -28.27 -12.88 -3.18
CA LEU A 401 -29.02 -11.88 -3.93
C LEU A 401 -30.42 -12.35 -4.33
N LYS A 402 -30.76 -13.62 -4.06
CA LYS A 402 -32.05 -14.26 -4.38
C LYS A 402 -32.43 -14.11 -5.85
N LEU A 403 -31.46 -14.28 -6.74
CA LEU A 403 -31.68 -14.12 -8.19
C LEU A 403 -32.68 -15.15 -8.72
N PRO A 404 -33.47 -14.81 -9.76
CA PRO A 404 -34.46 -15.71 -10.33
C PRO A 404 -33.77 -16.82 -11.12
N GLU A 405 -34.44 -17.97 -11.24
CA GLU A 405 -33.86 -19.19 -11.82
C GLU A 405 -33.33 -18.99 -13.25
N GLU A 406 -34.02 -18.16 -14.05
CA GLU A 406 -33.58 -17.82 -15.40
C GLU A 406 -32.22 -17.09 -15.39
N ALA A 407 -32.06 -16.08 -14.53
CA ALA A 407 -30.79 -15.35 -14.41
C ALA A 407 -29.69 -16.26 -13.85
N ARG A 408 -30.02 -17.12 -12.88
CA ARG A 408 -29.08 -18.11 -12.34
C ARG A 408 -28.55 -19.03 -13.43
N SER A 409 -29.44 -19.54 -14.27
CA SER A 409 -29.08 -20.42 -15.39
C SER A 409 -28.14 -19.74 -16.38
N GLN A 410 -28.42 -18.48 -16.73
CA GLN A 410 -27.57 -17.71 -17.65
C GLN A 410 -26.18 -17.43 -17.06
N ILE A 411 -26.11 -17.06 -15.77
CA ILE A 411 -24.84 -16.79 -15.08
C ILE A 411 -24.00 -18.06 -14.97
N THR A 412 -24.63 -19.17 -14.54
CA THR A 412 -24.02 -20.51 -14.46
C THR A 412 -23.44 -20.92 -15.80
N GLN A 413 -24.25 -20.87 -16.85
CA GLN A 413 -23.79 -21.17 -18.20
C GLN A 413 -22.56 -20.34 -18.58
N LYS A 414 -22.55 -19.04 -18.27
CA LYS A 414 -21.43 -18.16 -18.64
C LYS A 414 -20.14 -18.44 -17.89
N TYR A 415 -20.15 -18.61 -16.57
CA TYR A 415 -18.87 -18.88 -15.89
C TYR A 415 -18.40 -20.34 -16.10
N GLU A 416 -19.30 -21.26 -16.46
CA GLU A 416 -18.94 -22.64 -16.82
C GLU A 416 -18.41 -22.78 -18.25
N GLU A 417 -18.86 -21.96 -19.21
CA GLU A 417 -18.33 -21.94 -20.59
C GLU A 417 -16.80 -21.77 -20.65
N GLY A 418 -16.19 -21.19 -19.61
CA GLY A 418 -14.75 -21.00 -19.53
C GLY A 418 -14.00 -22.05 -18.68
N ASN A 419 -14.70 -22.90 -17.93
CA ASN A 419 -14.10 -23.90 -17.03
C ASN A 419 -13.82 -25.22 -17.72
#